data_AF-A0A0F8QAN3-F1
#
_entry.id   AF-A0A0F8QAN3-F1
#
_cell.length_a   1.000
_cell.length_b   1.000
_cell.length_c   1.000
_cell.angle_alpha   90.00
_cell.angle_beta   90.00
_cell.angle_gamma   90.00
#
_symmetry.space_group_name_H-M   'P 1'
#
loop_
_entity.id
_entity.type
_entity.pdbx_description
1 polymer ?
#
loop_
_entity_poly.entity_id
_entity_poly.type
_entity_poly.pdbx_seq_one_letter_code
_entity_poly.pdbx_strand_id
1 'polypeptide(L)'
;MEQFSEYELFILNKIAIKNRWCDKHISREDLLQGRKRSDLGFYGTAIDNLAKRGILKVYKSQGRDDYCLLKAHRELVISVLKENADKYNFISSLHLERIR
;
A
#
# COMPACT_ATOMS: atom_id res chain seq x y z
N MET A 1 -16.53 1.01 -9.64
CA MET A 1 -15.45 0.56 -8.72
C MET A 1 -14.19 1.26 -9.15
N GLU A 2 -13.47 1.92 -8.24
CA GLU A 2 -12.17 2.53 -8.58
C GLU A 2 -11.20 1.42 -8.97
N GLN A 3 -10.63 1.51 -10.17
CA GLN A 3 -9.66 0.53 -10.62
C GLN A 3 -8.29 0.88 -10.04
N PHE A 4 -7.74 -0.01 -9.24
CA PHE A 4 -6.37 0.05 -8.75
C PHE A 4 -5.45 -0.65 -9.75
N SER A 5 -4.31 -0.02 -10.05
CA SER A 5 -3.24 -0.63 -10.83
C SER A 5 -2.52 -1.72 -10.03
N GLU A 6 -1.78 -2.60 -10.72
CA GLU A 6 -0.93 -3.61 -10.07
C GLU A 6 0.03 -2.99 -9.04
N TYR A 7 0.64 -1.86 -9.39
CA TYR A 7 1.57 -1.15 -8.51
C TYR A 7 0.87 -0.59 -7.27
N GLU A 8 -0.34 -0.05 -7.40
CA GLU A 8 -1.14 0.40 -6.26
C GLU A 8 -1.53 -0.77 -5.36
N LEU A 9 -2.01 -1.88 -5.95
CA LEU A 9 -2.35 -3.10 -5.23
C LEU A 9 -1.14 -3.66 -4.46
N PHE A 10 0.05 -3.63 -5.06
CA PHE A 10 1.28 -4.02 -4.39
C PHE A 10 1.56 -3.15 -3.16
N ILE A 11 1.46 -1.82 -3.30
CA ILE A 11 1.68 -0.90 -2.18
C ILE A 11 0.66 -1.14 -1.07
N LEU A 12 -0.63 -1.24 -1.40
CA LEU A 12 -1.72 -1.53 -0.46
C LEU A 12 -1.49 -2.84 0.28
N ASN A 13 -1.14 -3.91 -0.42
CA ASN A 13 -0.84 -5.20 0.16
C ASN A 13 0.35 -5.12 1.14
N LYS A 14 1.46 -4.52 0.70
CA LYS A 14 2.69 -4.44 1.50
C LYS A 14 2.50 -3.62 2.78
N ILE A 15 1.83 -2.48 2.69
CA ILE A 15 1.60 -1.61 3.84
C ILE A 15 0.57 -2.23 4.82
N ALA A 16 -0.47 -2.90 4.31
CA ALA A 16 -1.50 -3.55 5.11
C ALA A 16 -0.95 -4.77 5.87
N ILE A 17 -0.15 -5.63 5.22
CA ILE A 17 0.51 -6.79 5.87
C ILE A 17 1.45 -6.34 6.99
N LYS A 18 2.12 -5.19 6.82
CA LYS A 18 2.97 -4.59 7.87
C LYS A 18 2.15 -3.88 8.97
N ASN A 19 0.82 -3.94 8.91
CA ASN A 19 -0.10 -3.35 9.87
C ASN A 19 0.16 -1.85 10.10
N ARG A 20 0.42 -1.12 9.00
CA ARG A 20 0.76 0.32 8.99
C ARG A 20 -0.47 1.18 8.69
N TRP A 21 -1.51 0.99 9.50
CA TRP A 21 -2.64 1.90 9.59
C TRP A 21 -2.23 3.14 10.39
N CYS A 22 -2.95 4.26 10.26
CA CYS A 22 -2.64 5.50 10.98
C CYS A 22 -2.24 5.28 12.45
N ASP A 23 -1.29 6.11 12.88
CA ASP A 23 -0.44 6.02 14.08
C ASP A 23 0.78 5.07 13.95
N LYS A 24 0.87 4.30 12.85
CA LYS A 24 2.06 3.49 12.51
C LYS A 24 2.51 3.79 11.08
N HIS A 25 3.70 4.36 10.92
CA HIS A 25 4.19 4.81 9.62
C HIS A 25 5.25 3.85 9.03
N ILE A 26 5.45 3.95 7.71
CA ILE A 26 6.49 3.25 6.96
C ILE A 26 7.14 4.21 5.96
N SER A 27 8.46 4.11 5.78
CA SER A 27 9.17 4.97 4.84
C SER A 27 8.88 4.58 3.39
N ARG A 28 9.07 5.52 2.46
CA ARG A 28 9.03 5.22 1.01
C ARG A 28 10.03 4.11 0.65
N GLU A 29 11.23 4.15 1.22
CA GLU A 29 12.29 3.17 0.96
C GLU A 29 11.84 1.76 1.37
N ASP A 30 11.24 1.61 2.55
CA ASP A 30 10.71 0.32 3.01
C ASP A 30 9.57 -0.18 2.13
N LEU A 31 8.69 0.71 1.65
CA LEU A 31 7.63 0.36 0.69
C LEU A 31 8.21 -0.14 -0.63
N LEU A 32 9.33 0.43 -1.08
CA LEU A 32 9.97 0.07 -2.35
C LEU A 32 11.04 -1.03 -2.22
N GLN A 33 11.38 -1.44 -0.99
CA GLN A 33 12.40 -2.45 -0.73
C GLN A 33 12.16 -3.75 -1.52
N GLY A 34 13.22 -4.24 -2.18
CA GLY A 34 13.22 -5.48 -2.95
C GLY A 34 12.50 -5.38 -4.30
N ARG A 35 12.24 -4.17 -4.82
CA ARG A 35 11.72 -3.93 -6.18
C ARG A 35 12.85 -3.64 -7.16
N LYS A 36 12.64 -3.97 -8.43
CA LYS A 36 13.60 -3.69 -9.50
C LYS A 36 13.72 -2.19 -9.70
N ARG A 37 14.94 -1.72 -9.97
CA ARG A 37 15.23 -0.29 -10.17
C ARG A 37 14.43 0.33 -11.33
N SER A 38 14.21 -0.44 -12.39
CA SER A 38 13.39 -0.05 -13.56
C SER A 38 11.95 0.33 -13.19
N ASP A 39 11.42 -0.27 -12.13
CA ASP A 39 9.99 -0.18 -11.82
C ASP A 39 9.71 0.88 -10.75
N LEU A 40 10.75 1.44 -10.12
CA LEU A 40 10.62 2.38 -9.01
C LEU A 40 9.79 3.62 -9.36
N GLY A 41 9.85 4.06 -10.63
CA GLY A 41 9.01 5.15 -11.13
C GLY A 41 7.52 4.82 -11.02
N PHE A 42 7.11 3.62 -11.44
CA PHE A 42 5.71 3.20 -11.39
C PHE A 42 5.20 3.05 -9.96
N TYR A 43 5.99 2.47 -9.06
CA TYR A 43 5.63 2.40 -7.64
C TYR A 43 5.58 3.79 -7.00
N GLY A 44 6.46 4.70 -7.40
CA GLY A 44 6.43 6.08 -6.96
C GLY A 44 5.11 6.77 -7.32
N THR A 45 4.71 6.66 -8.59
CA THR A 45 3.41 7.16 -9.08
C THR A 45 2.24 6.52 -8.35
N ALA A 46 2.31 5.21 -8.06
CA ALA A 46 1.27 4.51 -7.31
C ALA A 46 1.11 5.05 -5.88
N ILE A 47 2.20 5.29 -5.16
CA ILE A 47 2.18 5.91 -3.83
C ILE A 47 1.54 7.30 -3.89
N ASP A 48 1.95 8.11 -4.87
CA ASP A 48 1.47 9.48 -5.01
C ASP A 48 -0.03 9.51 -5.37
N ASN A 49 -0.51 8.58 -6.22
CA ASN A 49 -1.92 8.43 -6.55
C ASN A 49 -2.76 8.02 -5.34
N LEU A 50 -2.30 7.03 -4.57
CA LEU A 50 -2.99 6.59 -3.35
C LEU A 50 -3.03 7.71 -2.29
N ALA A 51 -2.00 8.54 -2.20
CA ALA A 51 -1.98 9.71 -1.33
C ALA A 51 -2.97 10.79 -1.82
N LYS A 52 -3.02 11.07 -3.13
CA LYS A 52 -3.99 12.01 -3.73
C LYS A 52 -5.44 11.56 -3.53
N ARG A 53 -5.70 10.25 -3.57
CA ARG A 53 -7.01 9.64 -3.27
C ARG A 53 -7.37 9.65 -1.78
N GLY A 54 -6.46 10.09 -0.90
CA GLY A 54 -6.68 10.07 0.54
C GLY A 54 -6.60 8.68 1.17
N ILE A 55 -6.19 7.64 0.43
CA ILE A 55 -6.05 6.28 0.97
C ILE A 55 -4.79 6.18 1.83
N LEU A 56 -3.71 6.81 1.36
CA LEU A 56 -2.48 6.99 2.14
C LEU A 56 -2.45 8.39 2.75
N LYS A 57 -2.02 8.47 4.01
CA LYS A 57 -1.61 9.72 4.65
C LYS A 57 -0.10 9.83 4.63
N VAL A 58 0.39 10.96 4.13
CA VAL A 58 1.80 11.32 4.16
C VAL A 58 2.11 12.02 5.47
N TYR A 59 3.16 11.58 6.14
CA TYR A 59 3.72 12.19 7.33
C TYR A 59 5.15 12.61 7.04
N LYS A 60 5.43 13.91 7.16
CA LYS A 60 6.77 14.45 6.99
C LYS A 60 7.44 14.51 8.34
N SER A 61 8.42 13.62 8.58
CA SER A 61 9.24 13.62 9.78
C SER A 61 10.71 13.67 9.39
N GLN A 62 11.47 14.60 9.99
CA GLN A 62 12.93 14.61 9.88
C GLN A 62 13.47 14.55 8.43
N GLY A 63 12.82 15.25 7.50
CA GLY A 63 13.23 15.29 6.09
C GLY A 63 12.87 14.05 5.26
N ARG A 64 12.13 13.09 5.82
CA ARG A 64 11.66 11.88 5.13
C ARG A 64 10.13 11.85 5.03
N ASP A 65 9.65 11.36 3.90
CA ASP A 65 8.24 11.04 3.71
C ASP A 65 7.94 9.62 4.24
N ASP A 66 7.14 9.56 5.29
CA ASP A 66 6.57 8.33 5.81
C ASP A 66 5.08 8.25 5.46
N TYR A 67 4.55 7.04 5.36
CA TYR A 67 3.20 6.77 4.87
C TYR A 67 2.45 5.85 5.83
N CYS A 68 1.14 5.97 5.87
CA CYS A 68 0.25 5.02 6.52
C CYS A 68 -1.08 4.93 5.78
N LEU A 69 -1.78 3.81 5.93
CA LEU A 69 -3.16 3.68 5.47
C LEU A 69 -4.10 4.42 6.44
N LEU A 70 -5.01 5.22 5.90
CA LEU A 70 -6.11 5.75 6.72
C LEU A 70 -6.99 4.60 7.21
N LYS A 71 -7.25 4.56 8.51
CA LYS A 71 -8.15 3.56 9.13
C LYS A 71 -9.56 3.58 8.49
N ALA A 72 -10.01 4.75 8.02
CA ALA A 72 -11.30 4.90 7.33
C ALA A 72 -11.42 4.07 6.05
N HIS A 73 -10.31 3.77 5.36
CA HIS A 73 -10.30 2.99 4.12
C HIS A 73 -9.96 1.52 4.36
N ARG A 74 -10.00 1.05 5.61
CA ARG A 74 -9.56 -0.31 5.95
C ARG A 74 -10.37 -1.39 5.26
N GLU A 75 -11.70 -1.32 5.34
CA GLU A 75 -12.58 -2.31 4.72
C GLU A 75 -12.44 -2.31 3.20
N LEU A 76 -12.38 -1.12 2.59
CA LEU A 76 -12.14 -0.94 1.16
C LEU A 76 -10.84 -1.63 0.72
N VAL A 77 -9.73 -1.36 1.41
CA VAL A 77 -8.42 -1.95 1.08
C VAL A 77 -8.46 -3.46 1.22
N ILE A 78 -9.07 -4.00 2.27
CA ILE A 78 -9.20 -5.45 2.45
C ILE A 78 -10.05 -6.07 1.33
N SER A 79 -11.19 -5.45 0.97
CA SER A 79 -12.06 -5.93 -0.12
C SER A 79 -11.32 -5.98 -1.44
N VAL A 80 -10.68 -4.86 -1.81
CA VAL A 80 -9.90 -4.72 -3.06
C VAL A 80 -8.78 -5.77 -3.13
N LEU A 81 -8.08 -6.02 -2.03
CA LEU A 81 -7.05 -7.05 -2.00
C LEU A 81 -7.64 -8.46 -2.16
N LYS A 82 -8.75 -8.78 -1.49
CA LYS A 82 -9.44 -10.07 -1.64
C LYS A 82 -9.92 -10.30 -3.08
N GLU A 83 -10.52 -9.29 -3.70
CA GLU A 83 -11.02 -9.33 -5.08
C GLU A 83 -9.93 -9.54 -6.13
N ASN A 84 -8.67 -9.26 -5.78
CA ASN A 84 -7.52 -9.38 -6.68
C ASN A 84 -6.52 -10.46 -6.23
N ALA A 85 -6.82 -11.25 -5.19
CA ALA A 85 -5.94 -12.29 -4.66
C ALA A 85 -5.57 -13.34 -5.71
N ASP A 86 -6.55 -13.78 -6.52
CA ASP A 86 -6.33 -14.80 -7.56
C ASP A 86 -5.61 -14.26 -8.80
N LYS A 87 -5.46 -12.94 -8.92
CA LYS A 87 -4.83 -12.29 -10.10
C LYS A 87 -3.35 -12.02 -9.90
N TYR A 88 -2.91 -11.83 -8.65
CA TYR A 88 -1.56 -11.38 -8.35
C TYR A 88 -0.93 -12.23 -7.25
N ASN A 89 0.15 -12.95 -7.58
CA ASN A 89 0.84 -13.86 -6.66
C ASN A 89 1.36 -13.20 -5.37
N PHE A 90 1.53 -11.87 -5.36
CA PHE A 90 1.95 -11.15 -4.16
C PHE A 90 0.82 -10.92 -3.15
N ILE A 91 -0.45 -11.08 -3.56
CA ILE A 91 -1.63 -10.98 -2.71
C ILE A 91 -2.03 -12.40 -2.32
N SER A 92 -1.57 -12.87 -1.16
CA SER A 92 -1.88 -14.20 -0.67
C SER A 92 -3.03 -14.15 0.34
N SER A 93 -4.00 -15.05 0.22
CA SER A 93 -5.11 -15.20 1.18
C SER A 93 -4.60 -15.37 2.61
N LEU A 94 -3.50 -16.11 2.80
CA LEU A 94 -2.82 -16.29 4.10
C LEU A 94 -2.32 -14.97 4.69
N HIS A 95 -1.87 -14.03 3.83
CA HIS A 95 -1.45 -12.72 4.28
C HIS A 95 -2.63 -11.83 4.64
N LEU A 96 -3.76 -11.97 3.93
CA LEU A 96 -4.97 -11.20 4.20
C LEU A 96 -5.60 -11.56 5.55
N GLU A 97 -5.52 -12.83 5.97
CA GLU A 97 -5.94 -13.27 7.32
C GLU A 97 -5.14 -12.60 8.45
N ARG A 98 -3.92 -12.12 8.16
CA ARG A 98 -3.06 -11.45 9.15
C ARG A 98 -3.40 -9.96 9.31
N ILE A 99 -4.24 -9.40 8.44
CA ILE A 99 -4.68 -8.00 8.49
C ILE A 99 -5.79 -7.86 9.54
N ARG A 100 -5.38 -7.70 10.81
CA ARG A 100 -6.24 -7.52 11.98
C ARG A 100 -6.70 -6.10 12.22
#